data_AF-A0A7T8JUL5-F1
#
_entry.id   AF-A0A7T8JUL5-F1
#
_cell.length_a   1.000
_cell.length_b   1.000
_cell.length_c   1.000
_cell.angle_alpha   90.00
_cell.angle_beta   90.00
_cell.angle_gamma   90.00
#
_symmetry.space_group_name_H-M   'P 1'
#
loop_
_entity.id
_entity.type
_entity.pdbx_description
1 polymer ?
#
loop_
_entity_poly.entity_id
_entity_poly.type
_entity_poly.pdbx_seq_one_letter_code
_entity_poly.pdbx_strand_id
1 'polypeptide(L)'
;LVEDASEITSIAKQAANTSSQAYEMTRQALEEQHYEANQINILNHQVDEIGEKLRSVQSLANVALREANEAYQKALTILRQAKGLEVPQVETDVVSERASQIETKAEAIRNEAEQLIQSNMELLQKTQDKRIMLEELLSRANLQQQEVDRQLADMDEFRNRAINAVKSGNNVLKDAQATLETLK
;
A
#
# COMPACT_ATOMS: atom_id res chain seq x y z
N LEU A 1 27.09 -4.40 54.55
CA LEU A 1 25.97 -3.43 54.73
C LEU A 1 26.21 -2.11 54.01
N VAL A 2 27.23 -1.30 54.35
CA VAL A 2 27.49 -0.02 53.64
C VAL A 2 28.05 -0.25 52.22
N GLU A 3 28.92 -1.25 52.07
CA GLU A 3 29.48 -1.67 50.77
C GLU A 3 28.38 -2.16 49.82
N ASP A 4 27.48 -3.03 50.30
CA ASP A 4 26.32 -3.53 49.53
C ASP A 4 25.37 -2.39 49.10
N ALA A 5 25.10 -1.41 49.97
CA ALA A 5 24.22 -0.28 49.65
C ALA A 5 24.83 0.67 48.60
N SER A 6 26.15 0.85 48.62
CA SER A 6 26.89 1.63 47.63
C SER A 6 26.88 0.93 46.26
N GLU A 7 27.09 -0.39 46.26
CA GLU A 7 27.08 -1.21 45.04
C GLU A 7 25.70 -1.25 44.39
N ILE A 8 24.64 -1.44 45.19
CA ILE A 8 23.24 -1.36 44.75
C ILE A 8 22.93 0.01 44.13
N THR A 9 23.40 1.11 44.74
CA THR A 9 23.18 2.46 44.23
C THR A 9 23.89 2.68 42.88
N SER A 10 25.11 2.14 42.74
CA SER A 10 25.90 2.21 41.50
C SER A 10 25.21 1.47 40.35
N ILE A 11 24.79 0.22 40.58
CA ILE A 11 24.06 -0.60 39.61
C ILE A 11 22.75 0.07 39.21
N ALA A 12 21.99 0.60 40.19
CA ALA A 12 20.74 1.29 39.91
C ALA A 12 20.96 2.53 39.02
N LYS A 13 22.00 3.34 39.30
CA LYS A 13 22.34 4.52 38.49
C LYS A 13 22.73 4.15 37.06
N GLN A 14 23.54 3.10 36.88
CA GLN A 14 23.86 2.60 35.55
C GLN A 14 22.61 2.15 34.81
N ALA A 15 21.73 1.37 35.45
CA ALA A 15 20.47 0.92 34.87
C ALA A 15 19.58 2.09 34.44
N ALA A 16 19.47 3.16 35.24
CA ALA A 16 18.70 4.35 34.89
C ALA A 16 19.31 5.14 33.72
N ASN A 17 20.63 5.23 33.64
CA ASN A 17 21.32 5.91 32.53
C ASN A 17 21.13 5.14 31.22
N THR A 18 21.37 3.83 31.24
CA THR A 18 21.15 2.95 30.08
C THR A 18 19.69 2.96 29.64
N SER A 19 18.75 2.88 30.59
CA SER A 19 17.32 2.98 30.32
C SER A 19 16.93 4.33 29.68
N SER A 20 17.54 5.43 30.11
CA SER A 20 17.28 6.75 29.52
C SER A 20 17.82 6.87 28.09
N GLN A 21 19.01 6.33 27.82
CA GLN A 21 19.55 6.30 26.45
C GLN A 21 18.71 5.43 25.51
N ALA A 22 18.31 4.24 25.96
CA ALA A 22 17.43 3.36 25.19
C ALA A 22 16.09 4.04 24.87
N TYR A 23 15.52 4.76 25.83
CA TYR A 23 14.30 5.54 25.64
C TYR A 23 14.48 6.65 24.59
N GLU A 24 15.56 7.44 24.65
CA GLU A 24 15.81 8.49 23.66
C GLU A 24 15.98 7.93 22.24
N MET A 25 16.75 6.85 22.09
CA MET A 25 16.92 6.17 20.80
C MET A 25 15.59 5.65 20.25
N THR A 26 14.77 5.05 21.11
CA THR A 26 13.45 4.53 20.71
C THR A 26 12.50 5.65 20.32
N ARG A 27 12.51 6.76 21.08
CA ARG A 27 11.70 7.95 20.76
C ARG A 27 12.07 8.54 19.40
N GLN A 28 13.37 8.59 19.06
CA GLN A 28 13.82 9.05 17.75
C GLN A 28 13.35 8.13 16.62
N ALA A 29 13.50 6.81 16.80
CA ALA A 29 13.01 5.82 15.83
C ALA A 29 11.48 5.93 15.62
N LEU A 30 10.72 6.29 16.66
CA LEU A 30 9.28 6.53 16.57
C LEU A 30 8.90 7.83 15.86
N GLU A 31 9.66 8.90 16.04
CA GLU A 31 9.46 10.13 15.28
C GLU A 31 9.62 9.85 13.77
N GLU A 32 10.61 9.03 13.39
CA GLU A 32 10.76 8.51 12.03
C GLU A 32 9.58 7.62 11.63
N GLN A 33 9.12 6.74 12.52
CA GLN A 33 8.01 5.84 12.25
C GLN A 33 6.67 6.56 12.10
N HIS A 34 6.43 7.68 12.80
CA HIS A 34 5.23 8.51 12.61
C HIS A 34 5.20 9.14 11.21
N TYR A 35 6.36 9.55 10.70
CA TYR A 35 6.47 10.00 9.33
C TYR A 35 6.14 8.85 8.36
N GLU A 36 6.68 7.65 8.58
CA GLU A 36 6.37 6.46 7.78
C GLU A 36 4.88 6.08 7.84
N ALA A 37 4.24 6.20 9.01
CA ALA A 37 2.80 5.97 9.20
C ALA A 37 1.95 6.86 8.30
N ASN A 38 2.34 8.14 8.21
CA ASN A 38 1.65 9.07 7.34
C ASN A 38 1.85 8.69 5.86
N GLN A 39 3.05 8.22 5.49
CA GLN A 39 3.28 7.68 4.16
C GLN A 39 2.43 6.42 3.88
N ILE A 40 2.27 5.53 4.86
CA ILE A 40 1.38 4.36 4.76
C ILE A 40 -0.06 4.79 4.50
N ASN A 41 -0.56 5.80 5.21
CA ASN A 41 -1.91 6.32 4.98
C ASN A 41 -2.08 6.93 3.58
N ILE A 42 -1.09 7.69 3.11
CA ILE A 42 -1.08 8.22 1.74
C ILE A 42 -1.09 7.07 0.72
N LEU A 43 -0.28 6.03 0.95
CA LEU A 43 -0.21 4.85 0.09
C LEU A 43 -1.54 4.09 0.07
N ASN A 44 -2.21 3.92 1.22
CA ASN A 44 -3.55 3.31 1.28
C ASN A 44 -4.54 4.06 0.38
N HIS A 45 -4.59 5.39 0.47
CA HIS A 45 -5.45 6.19 -0.41
C HIS A 45 -5.09 6.03 -1.89
N GLN A 46 -3.80 5.97 -2.22
CA GLN A 46 -3.36 5.74 -3.60
C GLN A 46 -3.76 4.35 -4.11
N VAL A 47 -3.71 3.32 -3.27
CA VAL A 47 -4.16 1.96 -3.60
C VAL A 47 -5.65 1.96 -3.93
N ASP A 48 -6.46 2.64 -3.13
CA ASP A 48 -7.89 2.78 -3.35
C ASP A 48 -8.18 3.50 -4.67
N GLU A 49 -7.49 4.60 -4.94
CA GLU A 49 -7.60 5.33 -6.22
C GLU A 49 -7.22 4.46 -7.42
N ILE A 50 -6.17 3.64 -7.30
CA ILE A 50 -5.79 2.68 -8.34
C ILE A 50 -6.93 1.68 -8.55
N GLY A 51 -7.56 1.21 -7.48
CA GLY A 51 -8.74 0.33 -7.55
C GLY A 51 -9.90 0.95 -8.32
N GLU A 52 -10.21 2.22 -8.09
CA GLU A 52 -11.25 2.96 -8.82
C GLU A 52 -10.90 3.14 -10.30
N LYS A 53 -9.65 3.51 -10.59
CA LYS A 53 -9.15 3.68 -11.97
C LYS A 53 -9.19 2.37 -12.75
N LEU A 54 -8.79 1.25 -12.13
CA LEU A 54 -8.87 -0.08 -12.74
C LEU A 54 -10.30 -0.45 -13.12
N ARG A 55 -11.27 -0.24 -12.21
CA ARG A 55 -12.69 -0.48 -12.50
C ARG A 55 -13.19 0.39 -13.65
N SER A 56 -12.76 1.65 -13.71
CA SER A 56 -13.12 2.57 -14.79
C SER A 56 -12.56 2.12 -16.14
N VAL A 57 -11.28 1.73 -16.20
CA VAL A 57 -10.64 1.22 -17.41
C VAL A 57 -11.32 -0.06 -17.89
N GLN A 58 -11.62 -1.00 -16.99
CA GLN A 58 -12.35 -2.21 -17.33
C GLN A 58 -13.73 -1.91 -17.92
N SER A 59 -14.46 -0.95 -17.36
CA SER A 59 -15.74 -0.51 -17.91
C SER A 59 -15.60 0.10 -19.31
N LEU A 60 -14.62 0.99 -19.51
CA LEU A 60 -14.36 1.63 -20.81
C LEU A 60 -13.97 0.61 -21.87
N ALA A 61 -13.13 -0.36 -21.53
CA ALA A 61 -12.74 -1.43 -22.44
C ALA A 61 -13.96 -2.27 -22.90
N ASN A 62 -14.88 -2.58 -21.98
CA ASN A 62 -16.12 -3.28 -22.32
C ASN A 62 -17.04 -2.47 -23.24
N VAL A 63 -17.12 -1.14 -23.03
CA VAL A 63 -17.89 -0.25 -23.91
C VAL A 63 -17.27 -0.20 -25.30
N ALA A 64 -15.94 -0.04 -25.40
CA ALA A 64 -15.22 -0.03 -26.67
C ALA A 64 -15.41 -1.34 -27.45
N LEU A 65 -15.35 -2.49 -26.77
CA LEU A 65 -15.64 -3.80 -27.38
C LEU A 65 -17.06 -3.85 -27.96
N ARG A 66 -18.04 -3.38 -27.19
CA ARG A 66 -19.44 -3.37 -27.65
C ARG A 66 -19.61 -2.49 -28.88
N GLU A 67 -19.07 -1.27 -28.85
CA GLU A 67 -19.16 -0.33 -29.97
C GLU A 67 -18.47 -0.86 -31.23
N ALA A 68 -17.30 -1.49 -31.09
CA ALA A 68 -16.60 -2.14 -32.20
C ALA A 68 -17.45 -3.27 -32.82
N ASN A 69 -18.08 -4.11 -31.98
CA ASN A 69 -18.97 -5.17 -32.45
C ASN A 69 -20.22 -4.62 -33.17
N GLU A 70 -20.82 -3.55 -32.65
CA GLU A 70 -21.95 -2.89 -33.31
C GLU A 70 -21.56 -2.29 -34.66
N ALA A 71 -20.40 -1.63 -34.75
CA ALA A 71 -19.88 -1.09 -35.99
C ALA A 71 -19.64 -2.20 -37.02
N TYR A 72 -19.06 -3.33 -36.60
CA TYR A 72 -18.85 -4.51 -37.43
C TYR A 72 -20.18 -5.09 -37.96
N GLN A 73 -21.20 -5.22 -37.10
CA GLN A 73 -22.52 -5.71 -37.53
C GLN A 73 -23.23 -4.74 -38.51
N LYS A 74 -23.09 -3.43 -38.29
CA LYS A 74 -23.61 -2.40 -39.22
C LYS A 74 -22.92 -2.51 -40.59
N ALA A 75 -21.59 -2.67 -40.61
CA ALA A 75 -20.84 -2.87 -41.84
C ALA A 75 -21.30 -4.13 -42.61
N LEU A 76 -21.49 -5.26 -41.92
CA LEU A 76 -22.04 -6.48 -42.51
C LEU A 76 -23.45 -6.29 -43.08
N THR A 77 -24.29 -5.52 -42.41
CA THR A 77 -25.65 -5.22 -42.87
C THR A 77 -25.63 -4.40 -44.17
N ILE A 78 -24.79 -3.36 -44.21
CA ILE A 78 -24.59 -2.53 -45.42
C ILE A 78 -24.08 -3.37 -46.59
N LEU A 79 -23.09 -4.25 -46.35
CA LEU A 79 -22.56 -5.18 -47.35
C LEU A 79 -23.66 -6.09 -47.93
N ARG A 80 -24.52 -6.66 -47.08
CA ARG A 80 -25.63 -7.50 -47.52
C ARG A 80 -26.67 -6.73 -48.33
N GLN A 81 -27.01 -5.51 -47.91
CA GLN A 81 -27.90 -4.63 -48.65
C GLN A 81 -27.33 -4.28 -50.03
N ALA A 82 -26.04 -3.94 -50.10
CA ALA A 82 -25.34 -3.65 -51.34
C ALA A 82 -25.34 -4.85 -52.31
N LYS A 83 -25.13 -6.07 -51.80
CA LYS A 83 -25.15 -7.31 -52.61
C LYS A 83 -26.55 -7.79 -52.99
N GLY A 84 -27.58 -7.41 -52.23
CA GLY A 84 -28.97 -7.81 -52.46
C GLY A 84 -29.81 -6.84 -53.29
N LEU A 85 -29.25 -5.67 -53.66
CA LEU A 85 -29.89 -4.73 -54.57
C LEU A 85 -29.70 -5.20 -56.02
N GLU A 86 -30.79 -5.60 -56.69
CA GLU A 86 -30.82 -5.67 -58.16
C GLU A 86 -30.76 -4.23 -58.70
N VAL A 87 -29.56 -3.75 -58.98
CA VAL A 87 -29.30 -2.44 -59.61
C VAL A 87 -29.01 -2.67 -61.10
N PRO A 88 -29.53 -1.84 -62.03
CA PRO A 88 -29.20 -1.93 -63.46
C PRO A 88 -27.68 -1.99 -63.65
N GLN A 89 -27.22 -2.84 -64.59
CA GLN A 89 -25.83 -3.31 -64.80
C GLN A 89 -24.70 -2.26 -64.82
N VAL A 90 -24.99 -0.96 -64.79
CA VAL A 90 -24.02 0.13 -64.96
C VAL A 90 -23.31 0.53 -63.65
N GLU A 91 -23.84 0.21 -62.46
CA GLU A 91 -23.23 0.62 -61.16
C GLU A 91 -22.76 -0.54 -60.26
N THR A 92 -22.97 -1.79 -60.69
CA THR A 92 -22.74 -2.99 -59.85
C THR A 92 -21.28 -3.18 -59.41
N ASP A 93 -20.31 -2.85 -60.26
CA ASP A 93 -18.88 -3.02 -59.95
C ASP A 93 -18.40 -2.07 -58.85
N VAL A 94 -18.84 -0.80 -58.90
CA VAL A 94 -18.47 0.24 -57.91
C VAL A 94 -19.07 -0.06 -56.55
N VAL A 95 -20.31 -0.57 -56.52
CA VAL A 95 -21.00 -0.97 -55.28
C VAL A 95 -20.32 -2.19 -54.66
N SER A 96 -19.98 -3.20 -55.47
CA SER A 96 -19.28 -4.40 -55.02
C SER A 96 -17.89 -4.10 -54.44
N GLU A 97 -17.11 -3.25 -55.12
CA GLU A 97 -15.77 -2.86 -54.67
C GLU A 97 -15.83 -2.07 -53.36
N ARG A 98 -16.76 -1.10 -53.22
CA ARG A 98 -16.98 -0.38 -51.97
C ARG A 98 -17.40 -1.31 -50.83
N ALA A 99 -18.24 -2.29 -51.12
CA ALA A 99 -18.71 -3.24 -50.12
C ALA A 99 -17.57 -4.14 -49.63
N SER A 100 -16.68 -4.59 -50.53
CA SER A 100 -15.46 -5.32 -50.17
C SER A 100 -14.49 -4.47 -49.33
N GLN A 101 -14.30 -3.19 -49.69
CA GLN A 101 -13.49 -2.27 -48.87
C GLN A 101 -14.07 -2.04 -47.47
N ILE A 102 -15.40 -2.00 -47.33
CA ILE A 102 -16.08 -1.90 -46.04
C ILE A 102 -15.84 -3.17 -45.20
N GLU A 103 -15.90 -4.35 -45.81
CA GLU A 103 -15.63 -5.64 -45.15
C GLU A 103 -14.21 -5.69 -44.58
N THR A 104 -13.20 -5.36 -45.41
CA THR A 104 -11.80 -5.34 -44.98
C THR A 104 -11.55 -4.34 -43.85
N LYS A 105 -12.15 -3.14 -43.92
CA LYS A 105 -12.04 -2.13 -42.86
C LYS A 105 -12.70 -2.59 -41.56
N ALA A 106 -13.87 -3.23 -41.66
CA ALA A 106 -14.59 -3.74 -40.50
C ALA A 106 -13.81 -4.87 -39.81
N GLU A 107 -13.18 -5.76 -40.58
CA GLU A 107 -12.33 -6.82 -40.05
C GLU A 107 -11.06 -6.27 -39.39
N ALA A 108 -10.42 -5.26 -39.99
CA ALA A 108 -9.28 -4.58 -39.39
C ALA A 108 -9.64 -3.93 -38.04
N ILE A 109 -10.77 -3.21 -37.97
CA ILE A 109 -11.28 -2.59 -36.74
C ILE A 109 -11.56 -3.64 -35.66
N ARG A 110 -12.15 -4.79 -36.03
CA ARG A 110 -12.41 -5.87 -35.06
C ARG A 110 -11.11 -6.41 -34.48
N ASN A 111 -10.14 -6.73 -35.35
CA ASN A 111 -8.86 -7.30 -34.92
C ASN A 111 -8.08 -6.31 -34.04
N GLU A 112 -8.08 -5.03 -34.37
CA GLU A 112 -7.46 -3.98 -33.54
C GLU A 112 -8.14 -3.85 -32.17
N ALA A 113 -9.47 -3.90 -32.14
CA ALA A 113 -10.23 -3.88 -30.89
C ALA A 113 -9.92 -5.11 -30.01
N GLU A 114 -9.89 -6.32 -30.59
CA GLU A 114 -9.54 -7.56 -29.89
C GLU A 114 -8.13 -7.49 -29.28
N GLN A 115 -7.15 -7.00 -30.04
CA GLN A 115 -5.78 -6.81 -29.53
C GLN A 115 -5.72 -5.79 -28.39
N LEU A 116 -6.44 -4.68 -28.52
CA LEU A 116 -6.46 -3.63 -27.51
C LEU A 116 -7.13 -4.11 -26.21
N ILE A 117 -8.16 -4.93 -26.32
CA ILE A 117 -8.83 -5.57 -25.17
C ILE A 117 -7.90 -6.58 -24.50
N GLN A 118 -7.24 -7.44 -25.27
CA GLN A 118 -6.30 -8.42 -24.73
C GLN A 118 -5.15 -7.75 -23.97
N SER A 119 -4.53 -6.73 -24.57
CA SER A 119 -3.47 -5.94 -23.93
C SER A 119 -3.95 -5.26 -22.65
N ASN A 120 -5.16 -4.68 -22.67
CA ASN A 120 -5.75 -4.07 -21.49
C ASN A 120 -6.07 -5.09 -20.40
N MET A 121 -6.58 -6.28 -20.72
CA MET A 121 -6.85 -7.34 -19.74
C MET A 121 -5.56 -7.80 -19.04
N GLU A 122 -4.47 -7.98 -19.79
CA GLU A 122 -3.18 -8.35 -19.21
C GLU A 122 -2.61 -7.25 -18.31
N LEU A 123 -2.74 -5.99 -18.71
CA LEU A 123 -2.30 -4.85 -17.91
C LEU A 123 -3.16 -4.70 -16.64
N LEU A 124 -4.47 -4.86 -16.76
CA LEU A 124 -5.42 -4.85 -15.65
C LEU A 124 -5.07 -5.94 -14.64
N GLN A 125 -4.86 -7.17 -15.10
CA GLN A 125 -4.49 -8.30 -14.24
C GLN A 125 -3.18 -8.02 -13.50
N LYS A 126 -2.11 -7.63 -14.22
CA LYS A 126 -0.81 -7.31 -13.61
C LYS A 126 -0.91 -6.18 -12.58
N THR A 127 -1.74 -5.18 -12.85
CA THR A 127 -1.93 -4.05 -11.94
C THR A 127 -2.75 -4.47 -10.72
N GLN A 128 -3.73 -5.35 -10.89
CA GLN A 128 -4.52 -5.91 -9.79
C GLN A 128 -3.67 -6.82 -8.89
N ASP A 129 -2.80 -7.66 -9.45
CA ASP A 129 -1.86 -8.48 -8.69
C ASP A 129 -0.91 -7.60 -7.85
N LYS A 130 -0.35 -6.54 -8.47
CA LYS A 130 0.47 -5.56 -7.76
C LYS A 130 -0.29 -4.83 -6.66
N ARG A 131 -1.57 -4.53 -6.86
CA ARG A 131 -2.44 -3.90 -5.86
C ARG A 131 -2.59 -4.81 -4.64
N ILE A 132 -2.89 -6.08 -4.85
CA ILE A 132 -3.02 -7.08 -3.78
C ILE A 132 -1.71 -7.20 -2.99
N MET A 133 -0.57 -7.31 -3.68
CA MET A 133 0.74 -7.34 -3.02
C MET A 133 1.01 -6.09 -2.18
N LEU A 134 0.57 -4.92 -2.66
CA LEU A 134 0.72 -3.66 -1.94
C LEU A 134 -0.20 -3.60 -0.71
N GLU A 135 -1.45 -4.05 -0.83
CA GLU A 135 -2.39 -4.19 0.30
C GLU A 135 -1.81 -5.10 1.39
N GLU A 136 -1.22 -6.24 1.02
CA GLU A 136 -0.55 -7.14 1.97
C GLU A 136 0.68 -6.50 2.64
N LEU A 137 1.48 -5.74 1.88
CA LEU A 137 2.63 -5.02 2.44
C LEU A 137 2.18 -3.93 3.43
N LEU A 138 1.13 -3.19 3.09
CA LEU A 138 0.56 -2.15 3.94
C LEU A 138 -0.05 -2.75 5.21
N SER A 139 -0.72 -3.91 5.12
CA SER A 139 -1.21 -4.64 6.30
C SER A 139 -0.08 -5.03 7.25
N ARG A 140 1.02 -5.57 6.72
CA ARG A 140 2.21 -5.90 7.53
C ARG A 140 2.85 -4.68 8.17
N ALA A 141 2.95 -3.57 7.43
CA ALA A 141 3.50 -2.32 7.95
C ALA A 141 2.67 -1.76 9.12
N ASN A 142 1.33 -1.83 9.03
CA ASN A 142 0.44 -1.45 10.12
C ASN A 142 0.62 -2.33 11.37
N LEU A 143 0.75 -3.64 11.20
CA LEU A 143 1.02 -4.56 12.31
C LEU A 143 2.36 -4.27 12.98
N GLN A 144 3.39 -3.99 12.17
CA GLN A 144 4.71 -3.62 12.68
C GLN A 144 4.67 -2.31 13.47
N GLN A 145 3.88 -1.33 13.02
CA GLN A 145 3.66 -0.10 13.76
C GLN A 145 3.02 -0.34 15.14
N GLN A 146 1.96 -1.15 15.20
CA GLN A 146 1.29 -1.48 16.47
C GLN A 146 2.22 -2.18 17.46
N GLU A 147 3.10 -3.06 16.97
CA GLU A 147 4.08 -3.74 17.82
C GLU A 147 5.14 -2.77 18.37
N VAL A 148 5.58 -1.79 17.57
CA VAL A 148 6.52 -0.77 18.05
C VAL A 148 5.85 0.15 19.08
N ASP A 149 4.60 0.56 18.86
CA ASP A 149 3.83 1.35 19.83
C ASP A 149 3.70 0.59 21.18
N ARG A 150 3.48 -0.72 21.12
CA ARG A 150 3.41 -1.59 22.30
C ARG A 150 4.75 -1.66 23.03
N GLN A 151 5.84 -1.85 22.29
CA GLN A 151 7.19 -1.90 22.86
C GLN A 151 7.59 -0.57 23.52
N LEU A 152 7.15 0.56 22.98
CA LEU A 152 7.34 1.86 23.61
C LEU A 152 6.64 1.96 24.96
N ALA A 153 5.38 1.54 25.03
CA ALA A 153 4.62 1.54 26.28
C ALA A 153 5.32 0.67 27.35
N ASP A 154 5.83 -0.50 26.97
CA ASP A 154 6.63 -1.37 27.85
C ASP A 154 7.92 -0.66 28.30
N MET A 155 8.61 0.04 27.38
CA MET A 155 9.83 0.78 27.70
C MET A 155 9.60 1.95 28.66
N ASP A 156 8.50 2.68 28.51
CA ASP A 156 8.09 3.72 29.45
C ASP A 156 7.87 3.17 30.86
N GLU A 157 7.23 2.01 30.95
CA GLU A 157 7.05 1.32 32.23
C GLU A 157 8.40 0.93 32.85
N PHE A 158 9.29 0.29 32.08
CA PHE A 158 10.61 -0.10 32.57
C PHE A 158 11.45 1.09 33.01
N ARG A 159 11.39 2.21 32.27
CA ARG A 159 12.08 3.45 32.63
C ARG A 159 11.58 4.00 33.96
N ASN A 160 10.26 4.04 34.16
CA ASN A 160 9.68 4.49 35.41
C ASN A 160 10.09 3.59 36.58
N ARG A 161 10.12 2.26 36.38
CA ARG A 161 10.61 1.31 37.38
C ARG A 161 12.10 1.54 37.71
N ALA A 162 12.95 1.77 36.71
CA ALA A 162 14.38 2.06 36.91
C ALA A 162 14.62 3.36 37.69
N ILE A 163 13.90 4.43 37.35
CA ILE A 163 13.96 5.71 38.07
C ILE A 163 13.55 5.53 39.54
N ASN A 164 12.48 4.77 39.80
CA ASN A 164 12.02 4.49 41.15
C ASN A 164 13.03 3.65 41.94
N ALA A 165 13.67 2.66 41.31
CA ALA A 165 14.72 1.86 41.93
C ALA A 165 15.93 2.73 42.34
N VAL A 166 16.37 3.67 41.49
CA VAL A 166 17.42 4.64 41.85
C VAL A 166 17.02 5.50 43.04
N LYS A 167 15.80 6.04 43.05
CA LYS A 167 15.31 6.84 44.18
C LYS A 167 15.33 6.03 45.48
N SER A 168 14.81 4.81 45.44
CA SER A 168 14.80 3.91 46.61
C SER A 168 16.21 3.57 47.08
N GLY A 169 17.14 3.25 46.17
CA GLY A 169 18.53 2.96 46.51
C GLY A 169 19.24 4.14 47.16
N ASN A 170 19.05 5.36 46.63
CA ASN A 170 19.60 6.58 47.23
C ASN A 170 19.05 6.83 48.65
N ASN A 171 17.76 6.55 48.89
CA ASN A 171 17.18 6.68 50.23
C ASN A 171 17.79 5.68 51.20
N VAL A 172 17.94 4.42 50.79
CA VAL A 172 18.59 3.38 51.61
C VAL A 172 20.04 3.75 51.93
N LEU A 173 20.80 4.27 50.97
CA LEU A 173 22.17 4.72 51.20
C LEU A 173 22.21 5.86 52.23
N LYS A 174 21.29 6.83 52.12
CA LYS A 174 21.18 7.95 53.07
C LYS A 174 20.85 7.45 54.48
N ASP A 175 19.90 6.53 54.61
CA ASP A 175 19.50 5.96 55.90
C ASP A 175 20.65 5.14 56.53
N ALA A 176 21.41 4.40 55.71
CA ALA A 176 22.58 3.67 56.14
C ALA A 176 23.69 4.61 56.64
N GLN A 177 23.92 5.74 55.97
CA GLN A 177 24.88 6.77 56.40
C GLN A 177 24.45 7.41 57.73
N ALA A 178 23.18 7.80 57.87
CA ALA A 178 22.66 8.37 59.10
C ALA A 178 22.75 7.39 60.29
N THR A 179 22.48 6.10 60.05
CA THR A 179 22.64 5.05 61.06
C THR A 179 24.10 4.90 61.47
N LEU A 180 25.04 4.90 60.51
CA LEU A 180 26.46 4.85 60.79
C LEU A 180 26.95 6.06 61.60
N GLU A 181 26.45 7.26 61.33
CA GLU A 181 26.76 8.46 62.11
C GLU A 181 26.22 8.39 63.53
N THR A 182 25.05 7.80 63.73
CA THR A 182 24.42 7.65 65.07
C THR A 182 25.12 6.59 65.93
N LEU A 183 25.81 5.62 65.30
CA LEU A 183 26.55 4.55 65.96
C LEU A 183 28.03 4.91 66.24
N LYS A 184 28.47 6.12 65.89
CA LYS A 184 29.79 6.67 66.22
C LYS A 184 29.73 7.53 67.48
#